data_AF-G2J3W9-F1
#
_entry.id   AF-G2J3W9-F1
#
_cell.length_a   1.000
_cell.length_b   1.000
_cell.length_c   1.000
_cell.angle_alpha   90.00
_cell.angle_beta   90.00
_cell.angle_gamma   90.00
#
_symmetry.space_group_name_H-M   'P 1'
#
loop_
_entity.id
_entity.type
_entity.pdbx_description
1 polymer ?
#
loop_
_entity_poly.entity_id
_entity_poly.type
_entity_poly.pdbx_seq_one_letter_code
_entity_poly.pdbx_strand_id
1 'polypeptide(L)'
;MKLFGRRRRLDESGFDKSVKHWQFATGSCADATEFDSVLGDFEGKITTQLSRSIYKGVTEAMTNSAHHAYEDSRNDGTGIVDEKRWWMFSQEMDGELYVVFCDLGIGIPRSLSRDVNVSAGWRPALAAFMDRFKAHQRQPTLIKAAIEIGRTRTNKPNRGLGLPQIVETVDKSGKGRVIIHSNAGAYFRSPGGKANEILIQYNQSIMGTLIQWSVPIETSDGSHGEKSEH
;
A
#
# COMPACT_ATOMS: atom_id res chain seq x y z
N MET A 1 -13.73 10.30 14.34
CA MET A 1 -12.75 10.31 15.46
C MET A 1 -13.50 10.14 16.77
N LYS A 2 -13.17 9.13 17.59
CA LYS A 2 -13.71 8.99 18.96
C LYS A 2 -12.81 9.81 19.89
N LEU A 3 -13.33 10.90 20.45
CA LEU A 3 -12.77 11.50 21.66
C LEU A 3 -13.64 11.06 22.84
N PHE A 4 -13.03 10.44 23.86
CA PHE A 4 -13.68 10.08 25.13
C PHE A 4 -14.98 9.26 25.01
N GLY A 5 -14.99 8.24 24.14
CA GLY A 5 -16.13 7.31 24.04
C GLY A 5 -17.42 7.90 23.44
N ARG A 6 -17.45 9.18 23.07
CA ARG A 6 -18.58 9.79 22.36
C ARG A 6 -18.22 10.02 20.88
N ARG A 7 -19.01 9.44 19.98
CA ARG A 7 -18.87 9.65 18.53
C ARG A 7 -19.38 11.05 18.20
N ARG A 8 -18.50 12.07 18.26
CA ARG A 8 -18.82 13.40 17.71
C ARG A 8 -18.71 13.33 16.20
N ARG A 9 -19.83 13.58 15.50
CA ARG A 9 -19.82 13.90 14.08
C ARG A 9 -19.36 15.37 13.99
N LEU A 10 -18.17 15.60 13.46
CA LEU A 10 -17.69 16.96 13.21
C LEU A 10 -18.51 17.55 12.07
N ASP A 11 -18.84 18.83 12.15
CA ASP A 11 -19.45 19.55 11.06
C ASP A 11 -18.41 19.74 9.95
N GLU A 12 -18.59 18.99 8.86
CA GLU A 12 -17.66 18.95 7.73
C GLU A 12 -17.71 20.23 6.87
N SER A 13 -18.75 21.08 7.05
CA SER A 13 -18.93 22.30 6.26
C SER A 13 -17.86 23.37 6.50
N GLY A 14 -17.19 23.33 7.66
CA GLY A 14 -16.11 24.24 8.03
C GLY A 14 -14.70 23.72 7.75
N PHE A 15 -14.54 22.53 7.16
CA PHE A 15 -13.22 21.97 6.91
C PHE A 15 -12.52 22.64 5.72
N ASP A 16 -11.22 22.86 5.88
CA ASP A 16 -10.38 23.34 4.80
C ASP A 16 -10.41 22.37 3.60
N LYS A 17 -10.30 22.91 2.39
CA LYS A 17 -10.31 22.11 1.14
C LYS A 17 -9.24 21.02 1.14
N SER A 18 -8.09 21.25 1.80
CA SER A 18 -7.00 20.28 1.91
C SER A 18 -7.32 19.04 2.75
N VAL A 19 -8.36 19.09 3.60
CA VAL A 19 -8.72 17.98 4.51
C VAL A 19 -10.09 17.39 4.20
N LYS A 20 -11.04 18.21 3.70
CA LYS A 20 -12.46 17.84 3.59
C LYS A 20 -12.76 16.61 2.72
N HIS A 21 -11.89 16.28 1.77
CA HIS A 21 -12.10 15.17 0.84
C HIS A 21 -11.41 13.87 1.28
N TRP A 22 -10.56 13.91 2.31
CA TRP A 22 -9.90 12.71 2.81
C TRP A 22 -10.89 11.82 3.54
N GLN A 23 -11.01 10.60 3.03
CA GLN A 23 -11.59 9.48 3.73
C GLN A 23 -10.49 8.71 4.46
N PHE A 24 -10.88 8.05 5.54
CA PHE A 24 -9.97 7.26 6.36
C PHE A 24 -10.59 5.89 6.63
N ALA A 25 -9.75 4.86 6.64
CA ALA A 25 -10.05 3.50 7.05
C ALA A 25 -8.95 2.92 7.93
N THR A 26 -9.31 2.08 8.89
CA THR A 26 -8.34 1.32 9.73
C THR A 26 -8.90 -0.03 10.12
N GLY A 27 -8.02 -1.02 10.25
CA GLY A 27 -8.38 -2.35 10.73
C GLY A 27 -7.31 -2.92 11.65
N SER A 28 -7.74 -3.75 12.60
CA SER A 28 -6.85 -4.56 13.43
C SER A 28 -6.49 -5.86 12.71
N CYS A 29 -5.26 -6.32 12.90
CA CYS A 29 -4.74 -7.55 12.30
C CYS A 29 -5.01 -8.82 13.15
N ALA A 30 -5.99 -8.79 14.06
CA ALA A 30 -6.18 -9.83 15.07
C ALA A 30 -6.65 -11.18 14.51
N ASP A 31 -7.48 -11.17 13.45
CA ASP A 31 -8.00 -12.39 12.80
C ASP A 31 -7.55 -12.47 11.32
N ALA A 32 -6.28 -12.83 11.13
CA ALA A 32 -5.67 -13.04 9.80
C ALA A 32 -5.83 -14.48 9.26
N THR A 33 -6.71 -15.28 9.86
CA THR A 33 -6.87 -16.71 9.52
C THR A 33 -7.70 -16.94 8.26
N GLU A 34 -8.58 -16.01 7.88
CA GLU A 34 -9.39 -16.09 6.65
C GLU A 34 -9.28 -14.80 5.81
N PHE A 35 -9.18 -14.95 4.49
CA PHE A 35 -9.06 -13.81 3.57
C PHE A 35 -10.29 -12.88 3.63
N ASP A 36 -11.47 -13.46 3.90
CA ASP A 36 -12.73 -12.72 4.01
C ASP A 36 -12.89 -11.98 5.35
N SER A 37 -12.24 -12.43 6.44
CA SER A 37 -12.27 -11.72 7.74
C SER A 37 -11.44 -10.44 7.72
N VAL A 38 -10.36 -10.38 6.93
CA VAL A 38 -9.53 -9.17 6.75
C VAL A 38 -10.30 -8.04 6.06
N LEU A 39 -11.32 -8.38 5.25
CA LEU A 39 -12.10 -7.44 4.45
C LEU A 39 -13.42 -7.03 5.08
N GLY A 40 -13.95 -7.82 6.01
CA GLY A 40 -15.26 -7.61 6.64
C GLY A 40 -15.29 -6.47 7.67
N ASP A 41 -14.22 -6.28 8.45
CA ASP A 41 -14.25 -5.48 9.70
C ASP A 41 -13.22 -4.34 9.74
N PHE A 42 -13.30 -3.37 8.82
CA PHE A 42 -12.54 -2.11 8.96
C PHE A 42 -13.44 -0.93 9.37
N GLU A 43 -12.94 -0.08 10.27
CA GLU A 43 -13.61 1.16 10.65
C GLU A 43 -13.29 2.24 9.62
N GLY A 44 -14.32 2.89 9.07
CA GLY A 44 -14.15 4.08 8.23
C GLY A 44 -14.85 4.00 6.89
N LYS A 45 -14.35 4.76 5.91
CA LYS A 45 -14.85 4.78 4.53
C LYS A 45 -13.69 4.78 3.57
N ILE A 46 -13.90 4.16 2.41
CA ILE A 46 -13.02 4.25 1.24
C ILE A 46 -13.78 4.95 0.13
N THR A 47 -13.08 5.58 -0.81
CA THR A 47 -13.77 6.24 -1.92
C THR A 47 -14.36 5.23 -2.91
N THR A 48 -15.36 5.65 -3.71
CA THR A 48 -16.08 4.76 -4.63
C THR A 48 -15.20 4.24 -5.76
N GLN A 49 -14.26 5.03 -6.26
CA GLN A 49 -13.38 4.56 -7.32
C GLN A 49 -12.36 3.56 -6.79
N LEU A 50 -11.88 3.75 -5.55
CA LEU A 50 -10.99 2.82 -4.89
C LEU A 50 -11.62 1.43 -4.74
N SER A 51 -12.92 1.35 -4.46
CA SER A 51 -13.64 0.08 -4.35
C SER A 51 -13.83 -0.64 -5.69
N ARG A 52 -13.73 0.05 -6.83
CA ARG A 52 -13.95 -0.52 -8.17
C ARG A 52 -12.67 -0.93 -8.91
N SER A 53 -11.64 -0.07 -8.92
CA SER A 53 -10.48 -0.26 -9.81
C SER A 53 -9.20 -0.73 -9.11
N ILE A 54 -9.08 -0.51 -7.79
CA ILE A 54 -7.84 -0.79 -7.03
C ILE A 54 -8.10 -1.62 -5.76
N TYR A 55 -9.33 -2.10 -5.57
CA TYR A 55 -9.72 -2.88 -4.39
C TYR A 55 -8.73 -4.00 -4.09
N LYS A 56 -8.33 -4.77 -5.11
CA LYS A 56 -7.36 -5.86 -4.95
C LYS A 56 -5.98 -5.42 -4.43
N GLY A 57 -5.48 -4.26 -4.86
CA GLY A 57 -4.21 -3.73 -4.35
C GLY A 57 -4.29 -3.37 -2.86
N VAL A 58 -5.42 -2.76 -2.47
CA VAL A 58 -5.72 -2.42 -1.06
C VAL A 58 -5.89 -3.67 -0.21
N THR A 59 -6.68 -4.65 -0.66
CA THR A 59 -6.91 -5.89 0.08
C THR A 59 -5.62 -6.66 0.33
N GLU A 60 -4.68 -6.64 -0.63
CA GLU A 60 -3.38 -7.26 -0.43
C GLU A 60 -2.45 -6.45 0.47
N ALA A 61 -2.54 -5.12 0.49
CA ALA A 61 -1.82 -4.31 1.48
C ALA A 61 -2.31 -4.60 2.90
N MET A 62 -3.63 -4.71 3.09
CA MET A 62 -4.26 -5.15 4.35
C MET A 62 -3.78 -6.56 4.74
N THR A 63 -3.79 -7.50 3.80
CA THR A 63 -3.33 -8.89 4.00
C THR A 63 -1.83 -8.93 4.35
N ASN A 64 -1.00 -8.14 3.67
CA ASN A 64 0.43 -8.05 3.99
C ASN A 64 0.66 -7.50 5.40
N SER A 65 -0.12 -6.49 5.80
CA SER A 65 -0.06 -5.99 7.18
C SER A 65 -0.47 -7.09 8.17
N ALA A 66 -1.60 -7.73 7.95
CA ALA A 66 -2.12 -8.75 8.86
C ALA A 66 -1.22 -9.98 8.98
N HIS A 67 -0.60 -10.43 7.89
CA HIS A 67 0.20 -11.65 7.87
C HIS A 67 1.69 -11.42 8.10
N HIS A 68 2.24 -10.24 7.79
CA HIS A 68 3.69 -10.03 7.71
C HIS A 68 4.22 -8.84 8.51
N ALA A 69 3.41 -7.79 8.74
CA ALA A 69 3.89 -6.60 9.44
C ALA A 69 4.27 -6.89 10.89
N TYR A 70 3.56 -7.80 11.55
CA TYR A 70 3.66 -8.02 13.00
C TYR A 70 4.15 -9.43 13.39
N GLU A 71 4.93 -10.08 12.52
CA GLU A 71 5.54 -11.39 12.79
C GLU A 71 6.77 -11.33 13.71
N ASP A 72 7.25 -10.13 14.03
CA ASP A 72 8.45 -9.88 14.83
C ASP A 72 8.41 -8.47 15.44
N SER A 73 9.27 -8.18 16.41
CA SER A 73 9.37 -6.87 17.07
C SER A 73 9.81 -5.78 16.09
N ARG A 74 9.26 -4.57 16.22
CA ARG A 74 9.69 -3.37 15.47
C ARG A 74 11.07 -2.89 15.91
N ASN A 75 11.50 -3.25 17.11
CA ASN A 75 12.71 -2.74 17.76
C ASN A 75 12.73 -1.20 17.89
N ASP A 76 11.56 -0.61 18.15
CA ASP A 76 11.38 0.85 18.33
C ASP A 76 11.47 1.28 19.81
N GLY A 77 11.67 0.34 20.73
CA GLY A 77 11.77 0.59 22.16
C GLY A 77 10.44 0.91 22.85
N THR A 78 9.32 0.87 22.13
CA THR A 78 8.00 1.24 22.69
C THR A 78 7.36 0.13 23.53
N GLY A 79 7.78 -1.13 23.31
CA GLY A 79 7.19 -2.29 23.99
C GLY A 79 5.75 -2.60 23.59
N ILE A 80 5.20 -1.91 22.57
CA ILE A 80 3.84 -2.12 22.09
C ILE A 80 3.83 -3.35 21.16
N VAL A 81 3.31 -4.47 21.67
CA VAL A 81 3.21 -5.75 20.94
C VAL A 81 1.80 -6.10 20.47
N ASP A 82 0.77 -5.50 21.07
CA ASP A 82 -0.64 -5.87 20.85
C ASP A 82 -1.40 -4.94 19.89
N GLU A 83 -0.85 -3.76 19.56
CA GLU A 83 -1.49 -2.83 18.60
C GLU A 83 -1.12 -3.15 17.15
N LYS A 84 -1.58 -4.31 16.67
CA LYS A 84 -1.40 -4.73 15.27
C LYS A 84 -2.47 -4.09 14.40
N ARG A 85 -2.12 -3.03 13.67
CA ARG A 85 -3.08 -2.20 12.93
C ARG A 85 -2.53 -1.74 11.58
N TRP A 86 -3.43 -1.44 10.67
CA TRP A 86 -3.13 -0.65 9.49
C TRP A 86 -4.03 0.58 9.43
N TRP A 87 -3.54 1.61 8.74
CA TRP A 87 -4.26 2.85 8.49
C TRP A 87 -4.23 3.14 7.00
N MET A 88 -5.32 3.68 6.50
CA MET A 88 -5.44 4.09 5.12
C MET A 88 -6.15 5.43 5.04
N PHE A 89 -5.62 6.30 4.20
CA PHE A 89 -6.25 7.54 3.80
C PHE A 89 -6.48 7.49 2.29
N SER A 90 -7.63 7.96 1.82
CA SER A 90 -7.94 8.03 0.40
C SER A 90 -8.71 9.30 0.09
N GLN A 91 -8.43 9.91 -1.07
CA GLN A 91 -9.10 11.13 -1.52
C GLN A 91 -9.34 11.05 -3.02
N GLU A 92 -10.52 11.50 -3.45
CA GLU A 92 -10.81 11.83 -4.84
C GLU A 92 -10.89 13.35 -4.95
N MET A 93 -9.99 13.96 -5.75
CA MET A 93 -9.93 15.41 -5.94
C MET A 93 -9.33 15.72 -7.31
N ASP A 94 -9.91 16.69 -8.02
CA ASP A 94 -9.40 17.20 -9.30
C ASP A 94 -9.10 16.12 -10.36
N GLY A 95 -9.97 15.10 -10.45
CA GLY A 95 -9.80 14.02 -11.41
C GLY A 95 -8.69 13.03 -11.06
N GLU A 96 -8.20 13.03 -9.82
CA GLU A 96 -7.19 12.10 -9.34
C GLU A 96 -7.68 11.37 -8.07
N LEU A 97 -7.35 10.08 -7.99
CA LEU A 97 -7.47 9.27 -6.78
C LEU A 97 -6.11 9.23 -6.11
N TYR A 98 -6.05 9.65 -4.85
CA TYR A 98 -4.89 9.51 -3.98
C TYR A 98 -5.16 8.47 -2.90
N VAL A 99 -4.21 7.57 -2.67
CA VAL A 99 -4.28 6.59 -1.60
C VAL A 99 -2.97 6.54 -0.86
N VAL A 100 -3.06 6.49 0.47
CA VAL A 100 -1.95 6.31 1.39
C VAL A 100 -2.33 5.17 2.32
N PHE A 101 -1.51 4.12 2.35
CA PHE A 101 -1.67 2.97 3.25
C PHE A 101 -0.41 2.85 4.11
N CYS A 102 -0.56 2.62 5.41
CA CYS A 102 0.58 2.33 6.27
C CYS A 102 0.29 1.30 7.35
N ASP A 103 1.37 0.66 7.79
CA ASP A 103 1.45 -0.16 8.98
C ASP A 103 2.68 0.21 9.79
N LEU A 104 2.61 -0.08 11.09
CA LEU A 104 3.71 0.05 12.02
C LEU A 104 4.42 -1.31 12.17
N GLY A 105 4.65 -2.02 11.07
CA GLY A 105 5.26 -3.33 11.08
C GLY A 105 6.78 -3.36 11.09
N ILE A 106 7.32 -4.54 10.83
CA ILE A 106 8.75 -4.78 10.61
C ILE A 106 9.27 -4.29 9.26
N GLY A 107 8.37 -3.90 8.35
CA GLY A 107 8.68 -3.44 7.00
C GLY A 107 9.00 -4.56 6.00
N ILE A 108 8.84 -4.25 4.71
CA ILE A 108 9.08 -5.14 3.58
C ILE A 108 10.49 -5.76 3.61
N PRO A 109 11.59 -5.00 3.85
CA PRO A 109 12.93 -5.57 3.85
C PRO A 109 13.13 -6.70 4.86
N ARG A 110 12.58 -6.55 6.07
CA ARG A 110 12.70 -7.58 7.12
C ARG A 110 11.73 -8.72 6.89
N SER A 111 10.51 -8.43 6.41
CA SER A 111 9.55 -9.48 6.10
C SER A 111 10.08 -10.39 5.00
N LEU A 112 10.73 -9.88 3.95
CA LEU A 112 11.33 -10.67 2.85
C LEU A 112 12.44 -11.63 3.27
N SER A 113 13.21 -11.27 4.30
CA SER A 113 14.29 -12.12 4.82
C SER A 113 13.83 -13.28 5.68
N ARG A 114 12.52 -13.42 5.95
CA ARG A 114 11.99 -14.53 6.78
C ARG A 114 11.83 -15.83 5.99
N ASP A 115 12.06 -16.93 6.69
CA ASP A 115 12.25 -18.27 6.11
C ASP A 115 10.98 -19.12 6.09
N VAL A 116 9.89 -18.59 6.62
CA VAL A 116 8.66 -19.36 6.82
C VAL A 116 7.89 -19.42 5.50
N ASN A 117 7.61 -20.64 5.02
CA ASN A 117 6.74 -20.93 3.87
C ASN A 117 7.15 -20.30 2.53
N VAL A 118 8.45 -20.09 2.28
CA VAL A 118 8.95 -19.61 0.98
C VAL A 118 9.15 -20.77 0.00
N SER A 119 8.94 -20.52 -1.30
CA SER A 119 9.22 -21.53 -2.33
C SER A 119 10.71 -21.88 -2.39
N ALA A 120 11.06 -23.11 -2.79
CA ALA A 120 12.46 -23.55 -2.85
C ALA A 120 13.33 -22.66 -3.76
N GLY A 121 12.76 -22.10 -4.84
CA GLY A 121 13.46 -21.21 -5.77
C GLY A 121 13.53 -19.74 -5.33
N TRP A 122 12.81 -19.35 -4.26
CA TRP A 122 12.75 -17.95 -3.83
C TRP A 122 14.12 -17.40 -3.42
N ARG A 123 14.89 -18.16 -2.64
CA ARG A 123 16.15 -17.69 -2.04
C ARG A 123 17.23 -17.46 -3.09
N PRO A 124 17.49 -18.42 -4.01
CA PRO A 124 18.41 -18.18 -5.12
C PRO A 124 17.95 -17.02 -6.01
N ALA A 125 16.65 -16.92 -6.29
CA ALA A 125 16.11 -15.82 -7.10
C ALA A 125 16.30 -14.46 -6.44
N LEU A 126 16.06 -14.35 -5.13
CA LEU A 126 16.28 -13.13 -4.38
C LEU A 126 17.78 -12.78 -4.34
N ALA A 127 18.66 -13.74 -4.07
CA ALA A 127 20.11 -13.51 -4.08
C ALA A 127 20.58 -12.99 -5.46
N ALA A 128 20.23 -13.69 -6.53
CA ALA A 128 20.55 -13.29 -7.90
C ALA A 128 19.96 -11.91 -8.27
N PHE A 129 18.77 -11.58 -7.75
CA PHE A 129 18.19 -10.26 -7.92
C PHE A 129 19.02 -9.17 -7.25
N MET A 130 19.43 -9.42 -5.99
CA MET A 130 20.20 -8.49 -5.17
C MET A 130 21.60 -8.24 -5.73
N ASP A 131 22.24 -9.24 -6.33
CA ASP A 131 23.60 -9.15 -6.92
C ASP A 131 23.71 -8.10 -8.04
N ARG A 132 22.57 -7.69 -8.61
CA ARG A 132 22.50 -6.65 -9.65
C ARG A 132 22.62 -5.22 -9.09
N PHE A 133 22.61 -5.07 -7.77
CA PHE A 133 22.58 -3.77 -7.09
C PHE A 133 23.77 -3.59 -6.14
N LYS A 134 24.07 -2.34 -5.80
CA LYS A 134 25.16 -2.04 -4.88
C LYS A 134 24.74 -2.39 -3.44
N ALA A 135 25.69 -2.92 -2.65
CA ALA A 135 25.43 -3.32 -1.27
C ALA A 135 24.84 -2.19 -0.39
N HIS A 136 25.23 -0.93 -0.63
CA HIS A 136 24.68 0.22 0.10
C HIS A 136 23.22 0.54 -0.25
N GLN A 137 22.64 -0.02 -1.31
CA GLN A 137 21.23 0.16 -1.70
C GLN A 137 20.34 -0.99 -1.20
N ARG A 138 20.77 -1.72 -0.18
CA ARG A 138 20.13 -2.97 0.24
C ARG A 138 18.64 -2.82 0.56
N GLN A 139 18.24 -1.75 1.25
CA GLN A 139 16.84 -1.55 1.67
C GLN A 139 15.90 -1.29 0.49
N PRO A 140 16.13 -0.27 -0.37
CA PRO A 140 15.27 -0.03 -1.52
C PRO A 140 15.30 -1.17 -2.55
N THR A 141 16.42 -1.90 -2.69
CA THR A 141 16.46 -3.06 -3.58
C THR A 141 15.56 -4.20 -3.09
N LEU A 142 15.44 -4.42 -1.78
CA LEU A 142 14.47 -5.39 -1.26
C LEU A 142 13.03 -4.97 -1.52
N ILE A 143 12.71 -3.68 -1.43
CA ILE A 143 11.39 -3.17 -1.81
C ILE A 143 11.13 -3.45 -3.29
N LYS A 144 12.12 -3.17 -4.16
CA LYS A 144 12.03 -3.48 -5.59
C LYS A 144 11.88 -4.98 -5.86
N ALA A 145 12.57 -5.83 -5.09
CA ALA A 145 12.43 -7.29 -5.20
C ALA A 145 11.01 -7.75 -4.84
N ALA A 146 10.37 -7.16 -3.82
CA ALA A 146 8.97 -7.45 -3.51
C ALA A 146 8.03 -7.16 -4.69
N ILE A 147 8.32 -6.11 -5.44
CA ILE A 147 7.54 -5.70 -6.62
C ILE A 147 7.81 -6.62 -7.81
N GLU A 148 9.06 -6.91 -8.13
CA GLU A 148 9.40 -7.59 -9.38
C GLU A 148 9.36 -9.11 -9.29
N ILE A 149 9.78 -9.68 -8.17
CA ILE A 149 9.90 -11.13 -8.00
C ILE A 149 9.05 -11.66 -6.83
N GLY A 150 8.35 -10.81 -6.07
CA GLY A 150 7.59 -11.22 -4.89
C GLY A 150 6.58 -12.35 -5.11
N ARG A 151 6.08 -12.54 -6.33
CA ARG A 151 5.22 -13.67 -6.71
C ARG A 151 5.89 -15.03 -6.50
N THR A 152 7.19 -15.14 -6.76
CA THR A 152 7.93 -16.40 -6.62
C THR A 152 8.17 -16.76 -5.16
N ARG A 153 7.88 -15.86 -4.22
CA ARG A 153 8.03 -16.11 -2.79
C ARG A 153 7.04 -17.14 -2.26
N THR A 154 5.81 -17.17 -2.77
CA THR A 154 4.75 -18.02 -2.23
C THR A 154 4.33 -19.10 -3.23
N ASN A 155 4.13 -20.34 -2.78
CA ASN A 155 3.55 -21.41 -3.61
C ASN A 155 2.02 -21.30 -3.79
N LYS A 156 1.41 -20.15 -3.50
CA LYS A 156 -0.05 -19.94 -3.55
C LYS A 156 -0.38 -19.03 -4.74
N PRO A 157 -1.27 -19.44 -5.67
CA PRO A 157 -1.59 -18.68 -6.90
C PRO A 157 -2.03 -17.23 -6.68
N ASN A 158 -2.66 -16.94 -5.53
CA ASN A 158 -3.23 -15.63 -5.21
C ASN A 158 -2.39 -14.79 -4.22
N ARG A 159 -1.16 -15.19 -3.89
CA ARG A 159 -0.33 -14.49 -2.89
C ARG A 159 0.88 -13.78 -3.53
N GLY A 160 1.40 -12.77 -2.85
CA GLY A 160 2.55 -11.98 -3.35
C GLY A 160 2.22 -11.09 -4.54
N LEU A 161 0.93 -10.81 -4.79
CA LEU A 161 0.46 -10.05 -5.94
C LEU A 161 0.24 -8.55 -5.66
N GLY A 162 0.11 -8.15 -4.40
CA GLY A 162 -0.32 -6.80 -4.01
C GLY A 162 0.52 -5.66 -4.55
N LEU A 163 1.80 -5.59 -4.15
CA LEU A 163 2.72 -4.54 -4.65
C LEU A 163 2.90 -4.59 -6.18
N PRO A 164 3.13 -5.76 -6.82
CA PRO A 164 3.16 -5.82 -8.28
C PRO A 164 1.91 -5.26 -8.95
N GLN A 165 0.71 -5.56 -8.42
CA GLN A 165 -0.55 -5.07 -9.00
C GLN A 165 -0.76 -3.58 -8.81
N ILE A 166 -0.42 -3.02 -7.64
CA ILE A 166 -0.46 -1.56 -7.42
C ILE A 166 0.42 -0.86 -8.46
N VAL A 167 1.66 -1.33 -8.64
CA VAL A 167 2.60 -0.77 -9.60
C VAL A 167 2.09 -0.94 -11.05
N GLU A 168 1.54 -2.11 -11.40
CA GLU A 168 0.98 -2.38 -12.73
C GLU A 168 -0.22 -1.48 -13.04
N THR A 169 -1.12 -1.27 -12.08
CA THR A 169 -2.26 -0.36 -12.25
C THR A 169 -1.81 1.09 -12.43
N VAL A 170 -0.82 1.51 -11.65
CA VAL A 170 -0.22 2.84 -11.78
C VAL A 170 0.41 3.01 -13.16
N ASP A 171 1.18 2.03 -13.63
CA ASP A 171 1.79 2.05 -14.97
C ASP A 171 0.73 2.11 -16.08
N LYS A 172 -0.33 1.29 -15.99
CA LYS A 172 -1.42 1.25 -16.98
C LYS A 172 -2.20 2.55 -17.08
N SER A 173 -2.27 3.32 -16.00
CA SER A 173 -2.92 4.63 -16.03
C SER A 173 -2.14 5.68 -16.83
N GLY A 174 -0.85 5.44 -17.13
CA GLY A 174 0.01 6.31 -17.92
C GLY A 174 0.41 7.64 -17.26
N LYS A 175 -0.31 8.08 -16.23
CA LYS A 175 -0.06 9.33 -15.48
C LYS A 175 0.07 9.14 -13.97
N GLY A 176 -0.15 7.92 -13.49
CA GLY A 176 -0.08 7.59 -12.08
C GLY A 176 1.33 7.61 -11.50
N ARG A 177 1.40 7.60 -10.18
CA ARG A 177 2.65 7.55 -9.40
C ARG A 177 2.51 6.55 -8.26
N VAL A 178 3.60 5.93 -7.85
CA VAL A 178 3.67 5.11 -6.64
C VAL A 178 4.96 5.37 -5.90
N ILE A 179 4.84 5.49 -4.58
CA ILE A 179 5.93 5.67 -3.64
C ILE A 179 5.77 4.63 -2.54
N ILE A 180 6.83 3.89 -2.25
CA ILE A 180 6.85 2.91 -1.17
C ILE A 180 8.03 3.24 -0.28
N HIS A 181 7.76 3.70 0.93
CA HIS A 181 8.75 3.77 2.00
C HIS A 181 8.63 2.52 2.87
N SER A 182 9.75 1.87 3.16
CA SER A 182 9.77 0.78 4.13
C SER A 182 11.12 0.67 4.81
N ASN A 183 11.10 0.69 6.14
CA ASN A 183 12.29 0.87 6.95
C ASN A 183 13.16 2.04 6.44
N ALA A 184 14.42 1.79 6.10
CA ALA A 184 15.36 2.79 5.61
C ALA A 184 15.49 2.80 4.08
N GLY A 185 14.49 2.30 3.35
CA GLY A 185 14.46 2.32 1.88
C GLY A 185 13.22 3.00 1.33
N ALA A 186 13.35 3.57 0.13
CA ALA A 186 12.21 3.97 -0.67
C ALA A 186 12.34 3.58 -2.15
N TYR A 187 11.18 3.25 -2.72
CA TYR A 187 10.96 3.01 -4.14
C TYR A 187 10.01 4.08 -4.67
N PHE A 188 10.42 4.81 -5.70
CA PHE A 188 9.56 5.75 -6.41
C PHE A 188 9.36 5.26 -7.83
N ARG A 189 8.17 5.46 -8.36
CA ARG A 189 7.87 5.26 -9.77
C ARG A 189 6.87 6.29 -10.26
N SER A 190 7.29 6.99 -11.29
CA SER A 190 6.55 8.06 -11.95
C SER A 190 6.04 7.60 -13.32
N PRO A 191 5.18 8.40 -13.99
CA PRO A 191 4.76 8.13 -15.36
C PRO A 191 5.96 7.83 -16.28
N GLY A 192 5.81 6.87 -17.19
CA GLY A 192 6.93 6.34 -18.00
C GLY A 192 7.52 5.02 -17.48
N GLY A 193 6.98 4.50 -16.37
CA GLY A 193 7.24 3.13 -15.91
C GLY A 193 8.66 2.91 -15.41
N LYS A 194 9.28 1.78 -15.80
CA LYS A 194 10.62 1.36 -15.31
C LYS A 194 11.71 2.39 -15.59
N ALA A 195 11.58 3.18 -16.67
CA ALA A 195 12.57 4.21 -17.00
C ALA A 195 12.64 5.33 -15.96
N ASN A 196 11.55 5.55 -15.21
CA ASN A 196 11.40 6.63 -14.25
C ASN A 196 11.23 6.10 -12.81
N GLU A 197 11.93 5.01 -12.49
CA GLU A 197 12.03 4.51 -11.13
C GLU A 197 13.25 5.10 -10.39
N ILE A 198 13.08 5.36 -9.10
CA ILE A 198 14.16 5.86 -8.23
C ILE A 198 14.22 4.99 -6.98
N LEU A 199 15.44 4.56 -6.62
CA LEU A 199 15.74 3.82 -5.40
C LEU A 199 16.51 4.72 -4.45
N ILE A 200 15.99 4.93 -3.23
CA ILE A 200 16.66 5.74 -2.21
C ILE A 200 16.95 4.90 -0.98
N GLN A 201 18.21 4.90 -0.56
CA GLN A 201 18.63 4.41 0.75
C GLN A 201 18.71 5.59 1.71
N TYR A 202 17.97 5.52 2.82
CA TYR A 202 18.07 6.47 3.91
C TYR A 202 18.99 5.94 5.02
N ASN A 203 19.43 6.86 5.89
CA ASN A 203 20.20 6.56 7.09
C ASN A 203 19.31 6.16 8.29
N GLN A 204 18.03 6.52 8.26
CA GLN A 204 17.05 6.26 9.31
C GLN A 204 15.89 5.43 8.78
N SER A 205 15.31 4.63 9.67
CA SER A 205 14.19 3.74 9.39
C SER A 205 12.87 4.39 9.82
N ILE A 206 11.84 4.30 8.98
CA ILE A 206 10.47 4.64 9.38
C ILE A 206 9.82 3.56 10.28
N MET A 207 10.50 2.43 10.49
CA MET A 207 10.05 1.31 11.34
C MET A 207 8.64 0.82 10.97
N GLY A 208 8.41 0.55 9.69
CA GLY A 208 7.11 0.21 9.15
C GLY A 208 7.08 0.23 7.63
N THR A 209 5.88 0.29 7.08
CA THR A 209 5.64 0.42 5.64
C THR A 209 4.65 1.55 5.39
N LEU A 210 4.95 2.39 4.41
CA LEU A 210 4.07 3.43 3.88
C LEU A 210 4.03 3.28 2.36
N ILE A 211 2.85 3.01 1.82
CA ILE A 211 2.59 2.86 0.39
C ILE A 211 1.68 3.99 -0.02
N GLN A 212 2.09 4.76 -1.01
CA GLN A 212 1.34 5.88 -1.56
C GLN A 212 1.20 5.66 -3.06
N TRP A 213 0.02 5.86 -3.60
CA TRP A 213 -0.14 5.92 -5.04
C TRP A 213 -1.21 6.91 -5.44
N SER A 214 -1.10 7.39 -6.67
CA SER A 214 -2.13 8.18 -7.31
C SER A 214 -2.37 7.68 -8.73
N VAL A 215 -3.63 7.71 -9.16
CA VAL A 215 -4.02 7.48 -10.54
C VAL A 215 -5.13 8.45 -10.96
N PRO A 216 -5.18 8.85 -12.23
CA PRO A 216 -6.33 9.57 -12.77
C PRO A 216 -7.60 8.75 -12.61
N ILE A 217 -8.71 9.43 -12.38
CA ILE A 217 -10.05 8.87 -12.43
C ILE A 217 -10.77 9.38 -13.67
N GLU A 218 -11.51 8.52 -14.35
CA GLU A 218 -12.40 8.96 -15.42
C GLU A 218 -13.52 9.79 -14.79
N THR A 219 -13.51 11.10 -15.04
CA THR A 219 -14.62 11.98 -14.68
C THR A 219 -15.80 11.62 -15.58
N SER A 220 -16.85 11.04 -15.02
CA SER A 220 -18.11 10.85 -15.73
C SER A 220 -18.83 12.20 -15.86
N ASP A 221 -18.38 13.06 -16.78
CA ASP A 221 -19.11 14.26 -17.17
C ASP A 221 -18.93 14.52 -18.67
N GLY A 222 -20.05 14.41 -19.43
CA GLY A 222 -20.16 14.97 -20.78
C GLY A 222 -20.64 14.07 -21.93
N SER A 223 -21.76 13.34 -21.80
CA SER A 223 -22.48 12.84 -22.99
C SER A 223 -24.00 12.78 -22.82
N HIS A 224 -24.59 13.88 -22.36
CA HIS A 224 -25.93 14.26 -22.82
C HIS A 224 -25.78 15.40 -23.83
N GLY A 225 -25.37 15.03 -25.05
CA GLY A 225 -25.66 15.86 -26.20
C GLY A 225 -27.17 15.86 -26.37
N GLU A 226 -27.80 16.99 -26.08
CA GLU A 226 -29.13 17.32 -26.55
C GLU A 226 -29.18 17.02 -28.04
N LYS A 227 -29.99 16.02 -28.43
CA LYS A 227 -30.44 15.93 -29.81
C LYS A 227 -31.36 17.12 -30.03
N SER A 228 -30.85 18.14 -30.71
CA SER A 228 -31.67 19.15 -31.35
C SER A 228 -32.61 18.45 -32.34
N GLU A 229 -33.91 18.48 -32.05
CA GLU A 229 -34.97 18.16 -32.99
C GLU A 229 -34.94 19.20 -34.13
N HIS A 230 -34.68 18.73 -35.36
CA HIS A 230 -35.13 19.35 -36.61
C HIS A 230 -35.75 18.24 -37.46
#